data_AF-A0A1B5Z804-F1
#
_entry.id   AF-A0A1B5Z804-F1
#
_cell.length_a   1.000
_cell.length_b   1.000
_cell.length_c   1.000
_cell.angle_alpha   90.00
_cell.angle_beta   90.00
_cell.angle_gamma   90.00
#
_symmetry.space_group_name_H-M   'P 1'
#
loop_
_entity.id
_entity.type
_entity.pdbx_description
1 polymer ?
#
loop_
_entity_poly.entity_id
_entity_poly.type
_entity_poly.pdbx_seq_one_letter_code
_entity_poly.pdbx_strand_id
1 'polypeptide(L)'
;EEEEEEVVQNYRDCTIRAFLLYLIGGTIFTNKSMQYVDVIFLTYLQDLSLVNTWNWGASGLAYLYNYLEKATKLRCGNHGGYNCMFQAWIYEHFKRFGGGGASEKYRHRDPICAKYLPMNGYKYPDEHRTTLDRIEVDEVTFRPYEDHRHIRPFEDICWYNGWIMCGSAMICPYLPERVLRQFGHVQSIPRHPDESAKAGLNRFTIGEAFANYMAENYVTEEMRGPR
;
A
#
# COMPACT_ATOMS: atom_id res chain seq x y z
N GLU A 1 45.70 4.93 -1.97
CA GLU A 1 44.99 5.06 -0.68
C GLU A 1 43.71 5.87 -0.81
N GLU A 2 43.69 7.21 -0.92
CA GLU A 2 42.42 7.97 -1.05
C GLU A 2 41.61 7.63 -2.32
N GLU A 3 42.26 7.52 -3.50
CA GLU A 3 41.59 7.09 -4.73
C GLU A 3 41.03 5.66 -4.63
N GLU A 4 41.64 4.78 -3.82
CA GLU A 4 41.15 3.42 -3.62
C GLU A 4 39.93 3.39 -2.68
N GLU A 5 39.91 4.24 -1.65
CA GLU A 5 38.77 4.39 -0.75
C GLU A 5 37.53 4.95 -1.48
N GLU A 6 37.71 5.95 -2.34
CA GLU A 6 36.62 6.52 -3.15
C GLU A 6 36.03 5.47 -4.11
N VAL A 7 36.90 4.70 -4.79
CA VAL A 7 36.48 3.61 -5.68
C VAL A 7 35.71 2.53 -4.91
N VAL A 8 36.20 2.11 -3.74
CA VAL A 8 35.52 1.14 -2.88
C VAL A 8 34.15 1.66 -2.42
N GLN A 9 34.06 2.93 -2.04
CA GLN A 9 32.80 3.54 -1.63
C GLN A 9 31.81 3.60 -2.78
N ASN A 10 32.24 3.96 -3.99
CA ASN A 10 31.38 3.96 -5.17
C ASN A 10 30.83 2.56 -5.49
N TYR A 11 31.66 1.52 -5.41
CA TYR A 11 31.19 0.13 -5.59
C TYR A 11 30.18 -0.30 -4.52
N ARG A 12 30.39 0.11 -3.26
CA ARG A 12 29.43 -0.15 -2.17
C ARG A 12 28.09 0.51 -2.45
N ASP A 13 28.09 1.79 -2.78
CA ASP A 13 26.85 2.52 -3.07
C ASP A 13 26.12 1.92 -4.28
N CYS A 14 26.83 1.56 -5.35
CA CYS A 14 26.24 0.87 -6.51
C CYS A 14 25.61 -0.47 -6.11
N THR A 15 26.28 -1.24 -5.26
CA THR A 15 25.76 -2.52 -4.75
C THR A 15 24.48 -2.32 -3.92
N ILE A 16 24.47 -1.31 -3.05
CA ILE A 16 23.29 -0.96 -2.25
C ILE A 16 22.13 -0.53 -3.17
N ARG A 17 22.38 0.33 -4.15
CA ARG A 17 21.35 0.78 -5.12
C ARG A 17 20.77 -0.40 -5.91
N ALA A 18 21.63 -1.32 -6.38
CA ALA A 18 21.18 -2.50 -7.11
C ALA A 18 20.33 -3.43 -6.22
N PHE A 19 20.76 -3.66 -4.97
CA PHE A 19 19.99 -4.46 -4.01
C PHE A 19 18.65 -3.83 -3.69
N LEU A 20 18.62 -2.52 -3.40
CA LEU A 20 17.38 -1.79 -3.11
C LEU A 20 16.43 -1.79 -4.30
N LEU A 21 16.94 -1.59 -5.52
CA LEU A 21 16.14 -1.65 -6.74
C LEU A 21 15.49 -3.02 -6.92
N TYR A 22 16.26 -4.09 -6.73
CA TYR A 22 15.75 -5.46 -6.75
C TYR A 22 14.69 -5.68 -5.68
N LEU A 23 14.96 -5.24 -4.44
CA LEU A 23 14.05 -5.39 -3.31
C LEU A 23 12.72 -4.69 -3.55
N ILE A 24 12.73 -3.38 -3.85
CA ILE A 24 11.50 -2.61 -4.02
C ILE A 24 10.75 -3.02 -5.29
N GLY A 25 11.46 -3.35 -6.37
CA GLY A 25 10.88 -3.82 -7.62
C GLY A 25 10.26 -5.22 -7.51
N GLY A 26 10.83 -6.08 -6.66
CA GLY A 26 10.33 -7.42 -6.38
C GLY A 26 9.25 -7.49 -5.31
N THR A 27 9.02 -6.42 -4.53
CA THR A 27 8.09 -6.45 -3.39
C THR A 27 6.99 -5.39 -3.46
N ILE A 28 7.35 -4.10 -3.58
CA ILE A 28 6.41 -2.97 -3.49
C ILE A 28 5.90 -2.58 -4.89
N PHE A 29 6.80 -2.54 -5.87
CA PHE A 29 6.56 -2.02 -7.21
C PHE A 29 6.61 -3.11 -8.27
N THR A 30 6.01 -4.26 -7.98
CA THR A 30 6.04 -5.38 -8.93
C THR A 30 5.21 -5.07 -10.17
N ASN A 31 5.79 -5.24 -11.36
CA ASN A 31 5.04 -5.06 -12.61
C ASN A 31 4.47 -6.40 -13.12
N LYS A 32 3.81 -6.38 -14.29
CA LYS A 32 3.21 -7.60 -14.88
C LYS A 32 4.23 -8.60 -15.41
N SER A 33 5.46 -8.15 -15.68
CA SER A 33 6.44 -8.96 -16.41
C SER A 33 7.17 -9.96 -15.53
N MET A 34 7.13 -9.80 -14.20
CA MET A 34 7.86 -10.60 -13.18
C MET A 34 9.39 -10.71 -13.38
N GLN A 35 9.93 -10.18 -14.47
CA GLN A 35 11.33 -10.31 -14.91
C GLN A 35 12.07 -8.97 -14.98
N TYR A 36 11.33 -7.86 -15.06
CA TYR A 36 11.90 -6.53 -15.19
C TYR A 36 11.46 -5.63 -14.03
N VAL A 37 12.35 -4.74 -13.61
CA VAL A 37 12.06 -3.65 -12.68
C VAL A 37 12.21 -2.34 -13.45
N ASP A 38 11.32 -1.39 -13.20
CA ASP A 38 11.41 -0.07 -13.81
C ASP A 38 12.62 0.69 -13.26
N VAL A 39 13.53 1.10 -14.16
CA VAL A 39 14.74 1.84 -13.80
C VAL A 39 14.46 3.24 -13.28
N ILE A 40 13.23 3.75 -13.43
CA ILE A 40 12.80 5.02 -12.83
C ILE A 40 13.09 5.05 -11.32
N PHE A 41 13.02 3.90 -10.65
CA PHE A 41 13.27 3.84 -9.21
C PHE A 41 14.71 4.16 -8.82
N LEU A 42 15.68 4.02 -9.74
CA LEU A 42 17.06 4.45 -9.48
C LEU A 42 17.16 5.95 -9.20
N THR A 43 16.25 6.77 -9.74
CA THR A 43 16.21 8.21 -9.44
C THR A 43 15.93 8.49 -7.96
N TYR A 44 15.15 7.63 -7.29
CA TYR A 44 14.88 7.73 -5.84
C TYR A 44 15.96 7.10 -4.97
N LEU A 45 16.84 6.28 -5.57
CA LEU A 45 17.94 5.58 -4.89
C LEU A 45 19.30 6.25 -5.15
N GLN A 46 19.34 7.31 -5.96
CA GLN A 46 20.59 8.01 -6.30
C GLN A 46 21.28 8.53 -5.04
N ASP A 47 20.52 9.21 -4.18
CA ASP A 47 20.97 9.64 -2.86
C ASP A 47 20.47 8.66 -1.79
N LEU A 48 21.39 7.81 -1.30
CA LEU A 48 21.08 6.82 -0.28
C LEU A 48 20.71 7.45 1.07
N SER A 49 21.13 8.69 1.34
CA SER A 49 20.78 9.40 2.58
C SER A 49 19.31 9.82 2.62
N LEU A 50 18.67 9.98 1.46
CA LEU A 50 17.26 10.34 1.34
C LEU A 50 16.34 9.12 1.31
N VAL A 51 16.87 7.91 1.14
CA VAL A 51 16.06 6.70 0.95
C VAL A 51 15.06 6.49 2.08
N ASN A 52 15.45 6.73 3.33
CA ASN A 52 14.56 6.57 4.49
C ASN A 52 13.54 7.72 4.66
N THR A 53 13.68 8.82 3.91
CA THR A 53 12.80 9.99 3.99
C THR A 53 11.60 9.89 3.05
N TRP A 54 11.68 9.03 2.03
CA TRP A 54 10.57 8.84 1.09
C TRP A 54 9.39 8.12 1.75
N ASN A 55 8.18 8.54 1.39
CA ASN A 55 6.96 7.82 1.76
C ASN A 55 6.73 6.61 0.83
N TRP A 56 7.49 5.54 1.08
CA TRP A 56 7.37 4.27 0.34
C TRP A 56 5.98 3.63 0.48
N GLY A 57 5.31 3.84 1.61
CA GLY A 57 3.96 3.32 1.84
C GLY A 57 2.92 3.96 0.92
N ALA A 58 2.89 5.29 0.85
CA ALA A 58 2.00 6.02 -0.06
C ALA A 58 2.33 5.75 -1.53
N SER A 59 3.61 5.70 -1.88
CA SER A 59 4.04 5.31 -3.23
C SER A 59 3.58 3.90 -3.58
N GLY A 60 3.77 2.93 -2.67
CA GLY A 60 3.33 1.55 -2.85
C GLY A 60 1.81 1.42 -2.98
N LEU A 61 1.05 2.20 -2.21
CA LEU A 61 -0.41 2.29 -2.34
C LEU A 61 -0.82 2.86 -3.69
N ALA A 62 -0.22 3.96 -4.14
CA ALA A 62 -0.52 4.56 -5.42
C ALA A 62 -0.25 3.61 -6.58
N TYR A 63 0.86 2.88 -6.48
CA TYR A 63 1.26 1.87 -7.44
C TYR A 63 0.25 0.70 -7.46
N LEU A 64 -0.14 0.18 -6.28
CA LEU A 64 -1.16 -0.87 -6.16
C LEU A 64 -2.51 -0.43 -6.73
N TYR A 65 -3.00 0.76 -6.39
CA TYR A 65 -4.29 1.28 -6.85
C TYR A 65 -4.37 1.38 -8.37
N ASN A 66 -3.31 1.88 -9.03
CA ASN A 66 -3.24 1.91 -10.49
C ASN A 66 -3.37 0.51 -11.12
N TYR A 67 -2.76 -0.50 -10.49
CA TYR A 67 -2.88 -1.88 -10.96
C TYR A 67 -4.24 -2.52 -10.65
N LEU A 68 -4.87 -2.17 -9.53
CA LEU A 68 -6.24 -2.61 -9.20
C LEU A 68 -7.24 -1.98 -10.17
N GLU A 69 -7.12 -0.69 -10.48
CA GLU A 69 -7.94 -0.02 -11.49
C GLU A 69 -7.81 -0.72 -12.85
N LYS A 70 -6.59 -1.01 -13.28
CA LYS A 70 -6.35 -1.78 -14.51
C LYS A 70 -6.95 -3.19 -14.46
N ALA A 71 -6.93 -3.85 -13.30
CA ALA A 71 -7.50 -5.18 -13.09
C ALA A 71 -9.03 -5.22 -13.23
N THR A 72 -9.72 -4.09 -13.05
CA THR A 72 -11.18 -4.01 -13.31
C THR A 72 -11.55 -4.15 -14.79
N LYS A 73 -10.58 -4.00 -15.71
CA LYS A 73 -10.83 -4.02 -17.16
C LYS A 73 -10.90 -5.47 -17.66
N LEU A 74 -11.90 -5.77 -18.49
CA LEU A 74 -12.23 -7.11 -19.03
C LEU A 74 -11.08 -7.93 -19.61
N ARG A 75 -9.98 -7.31 -20.04
CA ARG A 75 -8.82 -7.97 -20.69
C ARG A 75 -7.56 -7.99 -19.81
N CYS A 76 -7.67 -7.67 -18.53
CA CYS A 76 -6.53 -7.67 -17.62
C CYS A 76 -6.29 -9.08 -17.07
N GLY A 77 -5.37 -9.84 -17.69
CA GLY A 77 -5.05 -11.20 -17.23
C GLY A 77 -4.10 -11.27 -16.04
N ASN A 78 -3.24 -10.26 -15.85
CA ASN A 78 -2.23 -10.23 -14.79
C ASN A 78 -2.28 -8.90 -14.02
N HIS A 79 -2.00 -8.97 -12.73
CA HIS A 79 -1.90 -7.85 -11.81
C HIS A 79 -0.45 -7.68 -11.32
N GLY A 80 -0.05 -6.44 -11.08
CA GLY A 80 1.20 -6.08 -10.41
C GLY A 80 0.89 -5.21 -9.21
N GLY A 81 1.88 -4.80 -8.44
CA GLY A 81 1.74 -3.88 -7.33
C GLY A 81 2.27 -4.43 -6.03
N TYR A 82 1.78 -3.88 -4.92
CA TYR A 82 2.21 -4.30 -3.59
C TYR A 82 1.44 -5.56 -3.15
N ASN A 83 1.63 -6.66 -3.87
CA ASN A 83 0.84 -7.90 -3.76
C ASN A 83 0.83 -8.49 -2.35
N CYS A 84 1.98 -8.49 -1.67
CA CYS A 84 2.10 -9.01 -0.31
C CYS A 84 1.19 -8.25 0.66
N MET A 85 1.09 -6.92 0.52
CA MET A 85 0.18 -6.10 1.30
C MET A 85 -1.29 -6.39 0.94
N PHE A 86 -1.60 -6.48 -0.36
CA PHE A 86 -2.96 -6.75 -0.81
C PHE A 86 -3.47 -8.13 -0.34
N GLN A 87 -2.63 -9.17 -0.38
CA GLN A 87 -2.94 -10.49 0.15
C GLN A 87 -3.17 -10.46 1.66
N ALA A 88 -2.29 -9.80 2.41
CA ALA A 88 -2.46 -9.63 3.85
C ALA A 88 -3.78 -8.92 4.18
N TRP A 89 -4.14 -7.88 3.42
CA TRP A 89 -5.41 -7.18 3.56
C TRP A 89 -6.61 -8.13 3.31
N ILE A 90 -6.57 -8.96 2.28
CA ILE A 90 -7.63 -9.95 2.00
C ILE A 90 -7.78 -10.93 3.16
N TYR A 91 -6.67 -11.47 3.68
CA TYR A 91 -6.68 -12.50 4.72
C TYR A 91 -7.16 -11.99 6.08
N GLU A 92 -6.87 -10.73 6.37
CA GLU A 92 -7.36 -10.07 7.57
C GLU A 92 -8.87 -9.79 7.51
N HIS A 93 -9.42 -9.46 6.34
CA HIS A 93 -10.83 -9.13 6.20
C HIS A 93 -11.73 -10.33 5.94
N PHE A 94 -11.27 -11.31 5.17
CA PHE A 94 -12.13 -12.37 4.66
C PHE A 94 -11.66 -13.74 5.14
N LYS A 95 -12.36 -14.28 6.14
CA LYS A 95 -12.03 -15.57 6.77
C LYS A 95 -11.95 -16.73 5.77
N ARG A 96 -12.81 -16.72 4.74
CA ARG A 96 -12.84 -17.76 3.69
C ARG A 96 -11.61 -17.73 2.77
N PHE A 97 -10.88 -16.62 2.70
CA PHE A 97 -9.67 -16.49 1.89
C PHE A 97 -8.38 -16.51 2.72
N GLY A 98 -8.47 -16.30 4.05
CA GLY A 98 -7.34 -16.31 4.98
C GLY A 98 -6.61 -17.65 5.01
N GLY A 99 -5.46 -17.69 4.32
CA GLY A 99 -4.73 -18.92 3.99
C GLY A 99 -4.31 -19.78 5.17
N GLY A 100 -4.38 -21.11 4.99
CA GLY A 100 -3.65 -22.15 5.73
C GLY A 100 -3.77 -22.21 7.26
N GLY A 101 -4.48 -21.27 7.89
CA GLY A 101 -4.37 -20.96 9.32
C GLY A 101 -3.30 -19.91 9.62
N ALA A 102 -3.46 -19.24 10.77
CA ALA A 102 -2.44 -18.36 11.32
C ALA A 102 -1.24 -19.18 11.83
N SER A 103 -0.04 -18.72 11.55
CA SER A 103 1.21 -19.29 12.03
C SER A 103 1.30 -19.19 13.55
N GLU A 104 1.54 -20.31 14.22
CA GLU A 104 1.75 -20.36 15.68
C GLU A 104 2.97 -19.53 16.14
N LYS A 105 3.91 -19.25 15.22
CA LYS A 105 5.10 -18.45 15.49
C LYS A 105 4.86 -16.95 15.34
N TYR A 106 3.67 -16.54 14.89
CA TYR A 106 3.35 -15.15 14.65
C TYR A 106 3.36 -14.35 15.96
N ARG A 107 4.03 -13.20 15.95
CA ARG A 107 3.95 -12.22 17.04
C ARG A 107 3.42 -10.92 16.46
N HIS A 108 2.63 -10.17 17.22
CA HIS A 108 2.09 -8.87 16.77
C HIS A 108 3.17 -7.81 16.41
N ARG A 109 4.46 -8.07 16.71
CA ARG A 109 5.61 -7.26 16.26
C ARG A 109 6.05 -7.57 14.83
N ASP A 110 5.74 -8.76 14.35
CA ASP A 110 6.07 -9.22 13.01
C ASP A 110 5.07 -8.63 11.99
N PRO A 111 5.47 -8.43 10.72
CA PRO A 111 4.57 -7.94 9.68
C PRO A 111 3.32 -8.82 9.56
N ILE A 112 2.14 -8.21 9.33
CA ILE A 112 0.86 -8.94 9.20
C ILE A 112 0.93 -10.04 8.14
N CYS A 113 1.63 -9.79 7.03
CA CYS A 113 1.80 -10.80 5.97
C CYS A 113 2.52 -12.08 6.44
N ALA A 114 3.28 -12.03 7.54
CA ALA A 114 3.93 -13.19 8.15
C ALA A 114 3.00 -14.00 9.06
N LYS A 115 1.78 -13.50 9.34
CA LYS A 115 0.77 -14.20 10.14
C LYS A 115 0.21 -15.42 9.45
N TYR A 116 0.06 -15.39 8.13
CA TYR A 116 -0.65 -16.44 7.40
C TYR A 116 0.30 -17.39 6.69
N LEU A 117 0.01 -18.68 6.74
CA LEU A 117 0.74 -19.68 5.98
C LEU A 117 0.33 -19.63 4.50
N PRO A 118 1.28 -19.83 3.57
CA PRO A 118 0.97 -19.84 2.14
C PRO A 118 0.02 -21.00 1.81
N MET A 119 -1.00 -20.73 0.99
CA MET A 119 -1.92 -21.74 0.49
C MET A 119 -2.16 -21.53 -1.01
N ASN A 120 -2.34 -22.63 -1.73
CA ASN A 120 -2.84 -22.56 -3.10
C ASN A 120 -4.29 -22.09 -3.07
N GLY A 121 -4.58 -20.99 -3.75
CA GLY A 121 -5.95 -20.52 -3.94
C GLY A 121 -6.80 -21.52 -4.71
N TYR A 122 -8.05 -21.15 -4.98
CA TYR A 122 -8.90 -21.97 -5.84
C TYR A 122 -8.28 -22.11 -7.23
N LYS A 123 -8.49 -23.27 -7.85
CA LYS A 123 -7.92 -23.55 -9.16
C LYS A 123 -8.61 -22.71 -10.24
N TYR A 124 -9.89 -22.40 -10.05
CA TYR A 124 -10.71 -21.69 -11.03
C TYR A 124 -11.22 -20.35 -10.45
N PRO A 125 -11.20 -19.25 -11.24
CA PRO A 125 -11.71 -17.95 -10.80
C PRO A 125 -13.18 -17.96 -10.36
N ASP A 126 -14.00 -18.84 -10.92
CA ASP A 126 -15.44 -18.90 -10.60
C ASP A 126 -15.70 -19.41 -9.17
N GLU A 127 -14.78 -20.19 -8.61
CA GLU A 127 -14.83 -20.62 -7.21
C GLU A 127 -14.60 -19.42 -6.27
N HIS A 128 -13.65 -18.54 -6.61
CA HIS A 128 -13.44 -17.28 -5.88
C HIS A 128 -14.68 -16.37 -5.96
N ARG A 129 -15.26 -16.22 -7.16
CA ARG A 129 -16.49 -15.41 -7.36
C ARG A 129 -17.67 -15.96 -6.57
N THR A 130 -17.93 -17.26 -6.68
CA THR A 130 -19.01 -17.92 -5.93
C THR A 130 -18.83 -17.76 -4.42
N THR A 131 -17.57 -17.82 -3.94
CA THR A 131 -17.26 -17.62 -2.52
C THR A 131 -17.51 -16.18 -2.07
N LEU A 132 -17.16 -15.20 -2.90
CA LEU A 132 -17.46 -13.78 -2.66
C LEU A 132 -18.96 -13.50 -2.68
N ASP A 133 -19.71 -14.06 -3.64
CA ASP A 133 -21.16 -13.86 -3.76
C ASP A 133 -21.94 -14.45 -2.58
N ARG A 134 -21.37 -15.46 -1.92
CA ARG A 134 -21.94 -16.16 -0.76
C ARG A 134 -21.37 -15.69 0.57
N ILE A 135 -20.59 -14.62 0.60
CA ILE A 135 -20.00 -14.14 1.85
C ILE A 135 -21.08 -13.45 2.70
N GLU A 136 -21.18 -13.85 3.96
CA GLU A 136 -22.08 -13.22 4.91
C GLU A 136 -21.36 -12.13 5.71
N VAL A 137 -22.12 -11.24 6.34
CA VAL A 137 -21.58 -10.06 7.04
C VAL A 137 -20.68 -10.43 8.22
N ASP A 138 -20.99 -11.53 8.92
CA ASP A 138 -20.24 -12.06 10.06
C ASP A 138 -18.93 -12.79 9.65
N GLU A 139 -18.81 -13.13 8.37
CA GLU A 139 -17.60 -13.67 7.76
C GLU A 139 -16.59 -12.58 7.37
N VAL A 140 -17.00 -11.31 7.42
CA VAL A 140 -16.16 -10.15 7.17
C VAL A 140 -15.68 -9.52 8.48
N THR A 141 -14.36 -9.46 8.65
CA THR A 141 -13.73 -8.70 9.73
C THR A 141 -13.62 -7.24 9.32
N PHE A 142 -14.46 -6.38 9.88
CA PHE A 142 -14.46 -4.94 9.57
C PHE A 142 -13.37 -4.14 10.30
N ARG A 143 -12.86 -4.65 11.43
CA ARG A 143 -11.84 -4.01 12.29
C ARG A 143 -10.63 -4.94 12.49
N PRO A 144 -9.91 -5.32 11.42
CA PRO A 144 -8.93 -6.40 11.51
C PRO A 144 -7.66 -6.08 12.30
N TYR A 145 -7.34 -4.81 12.52
CA TYR A 145 -6.07 -4.39 13.12
C TYR A 145 -6.21 -3.88 14.56
N GLU A 146 -7.38 -4.06 15.19
CA GLU A 146 -7.68 -3.53 16.52
C GLU A 146 -6.74 -4.08 17.59
N ASP A 147 -6.46 -5.38 17.52
CA ASP A 147 -5.49 -6.07 18.37
C ASP A 147 -4.05 -5.63 18.11
N HIS A 148 -3.69 -5.12 16.92
CA HIS A 148 -2.34 -4.59 16.66
C HIS A 148 -2.11 -3.15 17.11
N ARG A 149 -3.17 -2.37 17.38
CA ARG A 149 -3.06 -0.94 17.68
C ARG A 149 -2.17 -0.61 18.88
N HIS A 150 -2.06 -1.51 19.85
CA HIS A 150 -1.19 -1.32 21.01
C HIS A 150 0.31 -1.40 20.68
N ILE A 151 0.69 -2.07 19.58
CA ILE A 151 2.08 -2.20 19.11
C ILE A 151 2.37 -1.21 18.00
N ARG A 152 1.43 -1.05 17.07
CA ARG A 152 1.48 -0.12 15.96
C ARG A 152 0.27 0.82 16.07
N PRO A 153 0.39 1.92 16.83
CA PRO A 153 -0.66 2.91 16.93
C PRO A 153 -1.10 3.39 15.56
N PHE A 154 -2.37 3.79 15.48
CA PHE A 154 -2.87 4.47 14.28
C PHE A 154 -2.16 5.83 14.16
N GLU A 155 -1.57 6.10 12.99
CA GLU A 155 -0.93 7.38 12.69
C GLU A 155 -1.94 8.31 12.03
N ASP A 156 -2.07 9.54 12.54
CA ASP A 156 -3.05 10.52 12.07
C ASP A 156 -2.88 10.89 10.58
N ILE A 157 -1.69 10.66 10.02
CA ILE A 157 -1.43 10.84 8.58
C ILE A 157 -2.28 9.93 7.68
N CYS A 158 -2.74 8.79 8.21
CA CYS A 158 -3.65 7.90 7.50
C CYS A 158 -5.03 8.54 7.24
N TRP A 159 -5.36 9.67 7.88
CA TRP A 159 -6.57 10.45 7.60
C TRP A 159 -6.45 11.39 6.40
N TYR A 160 -5.27 11.50 5.79
CA TYR A 160 -5.09 12.31 4.59
C TYR A 160 -6.12 11.91 3.53
N ASN A 161 -6.93 12.86 3.07
CA ASN A 161 -7.83 12.69 1.94
C ASN A 161 -7.29 13.58 0.81
N GLY A 162 -6.92 12.98 -0.30
CA GLY A 162 -6.28 13.71 -1.39
C GLY A 162 -5.54 12.80 -2.35
N TRP A 163 -4.65 13.37 -3.14
CA TRP A 163 -3.90 12.62 -4.14
C TRP A 163 -2.61 12.06 -3.55
N ILE A 164 -2.32 10.79 -3.85
CA ILE A 164 -1.03 10.13 -3.62
C ILE A 164 -0.42 9.76 -4.97
N MET A 165 0.90 9.57 -4.99
CA MET A 165 1.60 9.28 -6.24
C MET A 165 2.78 8.33 -6.07
N CYS A 166 3.09 7.63 -7.16
CA CYS A 166 4.34 6.93 -7.38
C CYS A 166 4.91 7.35 -8.74
N GLY A 167 5.96 8.16 -8.72
CA GLY A 167 6.48 8.81 -9.92
C GLY A 167 5.44 9.71 -10.59
N SER A 168 5.62 9.94 -11.89
CA SER A 168 4.78 10.87 -12.65
C SER A 168 3.57 10.25 -13.32
N ALA A 169 3.49 8.92 -13.36
CA ALA A 169 2.49 8.19 -14.14
C ALA A 169 1.45 7.45 -13.28
N MET A 170 1.69 7.32 -11.97
CA MET A 170 0.77 6.64 -11.07
C MET A 170 0.31 7.65 -10.03
N ILE A 171 -0.82 8.28 -10.31
CA ILE A 171 -1.44 9.32 -9.48
C ILE A 171 -2.87 8.88 -9.25
N CYS A 172 -3.28 8.77 -7.99
CA CYS A 172 -4.62 8.32 -7.64
C CYS A 172 -5.11 8.96 -6.34
N PRO A 173 -6.44 9.09 -6.16
CA PRO A 173 -7.00 9.56 -4.91
C PRO A 173 -6.84 8.50 -3.81
N TYR A 174 -6.48 8.96 -2.62
CA TYR A 174 -6.52 8.22 -1.36
C TYR A 174 -7.68 8.77 -0.52
N LEU A 175 -8.65 7.91 -0.23
CA LEU A 175 -9.95 8.28 0.34
C LEU A 175 -10.26 7.40 1.57
N PRO A 176 -9.53 7.55 2.69
CA PRO A 176 -9.69 6.75 3.90
C PRO A 176 -11.11 6.82 4.49
N GLU A 177 -11.83 7.92 4.27
CA GLU A 177 -13.22 8.11 4.71
C GLU A 177 -14.21 7.07 4.13
N ARG A 178 -13.82 6.34 3.08
CA ARG A 178 -14.65 5.28 2.47
C ARG A 178 -14.48 3.92 3.13
N VAL A 179 -13.53 3.81 4.06
CA VAL A 179 -13.19 2.56 4.74
C VAL A 179 -13.01 2.77 6.25
N LEU A 180 -13.79 3.68 6.86
CA LEU A 180 -13.70 4.07 8.27
C LEU A 180 -13.74 2.90 9.24
N ARG A 181 -14.48 1.84 8.90
CA ARG A 181 -14.55 0.65 9.76
C ARG A 181 -13.19 0.00 9.99
N GLN A 182 -12.29 0.02 9.00
CA GLN A 182 -10.93 -0.52 9.13
C GLN A 182 -10.11 0.21 10.20
N PHE A 183 -10.47 1.47 10.46
CA PHE A 183 -9.84 2.32 11.45
C PHE A 183 -10.55 2.28 12.81
N GLY A 184 -11.61 1.47 12.95
CA GLY A 184 -12.38 1.38 14.19
C GLY A 184 -13.48 2.43 14.32
N HIS A 185 -13.83 3.13 13.23
CA HIS A 185 -14.85 4.17 13.22
C HIS A 185 -16.15 3.69 12.56
N VAL A 186 -17.24 4.43 12.78
CA VAL A 186 -18.53 4.19 12.12
C VAL A 186 -18.45 4.70 10.68
N GLN A 187 -18.87 3.87 9.73
CA GLN A 187 -18.95 4.28 8.33
C GLN A 187 -20.15 5.20 8.10
N SER A 188 -19.88 6.50 7.90
CA SER A 188 -20.85 7.46 7.40
C SER A 188 -20.93 7.41 5.86
N ILE A 189 -21.89 8.14 5.29
CA ILE A 189 -21.96 8.37 3.84
C ILE A 189 -20.74 9.23 3.45
N PRO A 190 -19.83 8.72 2.60
CA PRO A 190 -18.64 9.47 2.22
C PRO A 190 -19.03 10.65 1.31
N ARG A 191 -18.22 11.71 1.36
CA ARG A 191 -18.33 12.88 0.49
C ARG A 191 -18.12 12.49 -0.98
N HIS A 192 -18.43 13.40 -1.91
CA HIS A 192 -18.13 13.15 -3.32
C HIS A 192 -16.60 13.05 -3.53
N PRO A 193 -16.07 12.13 -4.35
CA PRO A 193 -14.63 12.00 -4.56
C PRO A 193 -13.93 13.32 -4.94
N ASP A 194 -14.58 14.15 -5.76
CA ASP A 194 -14.02 15.45 -6.18
C ASP A 194 -13.99 16.50 -5.07
N GLU A 195 -14.79 16.33 -4.01
CA GLU A 195 -14.72 17.18 -2.81
C GLU A 195 -13.53 16.76 -1.94
N SER A 196 -13.36 15.45 -1.75
CA SER A 196 -12.30 14.86 -0.92
C SER A 196 -10.92 14.90 -1.58
N ALA A 197 -10.87 14.81 -2.91
CA ALA A 197 -9.65 14.90 -3.71
C ALA A 197 -9.92 15.72 -4.98
N LYS A 198 -9.75 17.04 -4.87
CA LYS A 198 -10.00 17.99 -5.98
C LYS A 198 -9.38 17.52 -7.29
N ALA A 199 -10.18 17.50 -8.36
CA ALA A 199 -9.70 17.13 -9.69
C ALA A 199 -8.62 18.12 -10.20
N GLY A 200 -7.73 17.62 -11.06
CA GLY A 200 -6.75 18.47 -11.78
C GLY A 200 -5.41 18.68 -11.06
N LEU A 201 -5.17 18.05 -9.91
CA LEU A 201 -3.82 18.00 -9.34
C LEU A 201 -2.88 17.19 -10.26
N ASN A 202 -1.63 17.64 -10.35
CA ASN A 202 -0.59 16.96 -11.09
C ASN A 202 0.61 16.67 -10.16
N ARG A 203 1.61 15.94 -10.66
CA ARG A 203 2.79 15.53 -9.87
C ARG A 203 3.51 16.67 -9.13
N PHE A 204 3.40 17.91 -9.61
CA PHE A 204 4.07 19.07 -9.02
C PHE A 204 3.26 19.68 -7.88
N THR A 205 1.93 19.57 -7.92
CA THR A 205 1.05 20.16 -6.90
C THR A 205 0.66 19.19 -5.79
N ILE A 206 0.82 17.89 -6.01
CA ILE A 206 0.53 16.86 -4.98
C ILE A 206 1.42 17.03 -3.74
N GLY A 207 2.72 17.30 -3.95
CA GLY A 207 3.65 17.52 -2.84
C GLY A 207 3.28 18.76 -2.01
N GLU A 208 2.87 19.84 -2.67
CA GLU A 208 2.40 21.06 -2.01
C GLU A 208 1.08 20.83 -1.26
N ALA A 209 0.12 20.14 -1.86
CA ALA A 209 -1.15 19.80 -1.21
C ALA A 209 -0.92 18.97 0.07
N PHE A 210 0.00 18.01 0.02
CA PHE A 210 0.39 17.22 1.18
C PHE A 210 1.13 18.06 2.24
N ALA A 211 2.03 18.95 1.83
CA ALA A 211 2.73 19.85 2.75
C ALA A 211 1.77 20.81 3.47
N ASN A 212 0.81 21.38 2.75
CA ASN A 212 -0.26 22.20 3.33
C ASN A 212 -1.08 21.38 4.32
N TYR A 213 -1.38 20.11 4.01
CA TYR A 213 -2.06 19.23 4.93
C TYR A 213 -1.31 19.04 6.25
N MET A 214 0.00 18.83 6.17
CA MET A 214 0.86 18.66 7.35
C MET A 214 1.00 19.95 8.17
N ALA A 215 0.98 21.12 7.53
CA ALA A 215 1.09 22.42 8.20
C ALA A 215 -0.20 22.84 8.90
N GLU A 216 -1.36 22.59 8.27
CA GLU A 216 -2.66 23.04 8.78
C GLU A 216 -3.32 22.02 9.71
N ASN A 217 -2.74 20.82 9.86
CA ASN A 217 -3.19 19.74 10.75
C ASN A 217 -4.69 19.43 10.61
N TYR A 218 -5.15 19.20 9.37
CA TYR A 218 -6.56 19.05 9.02
C TYR A 218 -7.24 17.77 9.54
N VAL A 219 -6.72 17.08 10.56
CA VAL A 219 -7.46 15.94 11.11
C VAL A 219 -8.66 16.48 11.89
N THR A 220 -9.76 16.72 11.19
CA THR A 220 -11.01 17.20 11.78
C THR A 220 -11.78 16.03 12.39
N GLU A 221 -12.64 16.32 13.38
CA GLU A 221 -13.57 15.33 13.93
C GLU A 221 -14.53 14.77 12.87
N GLU A 222 -14.84 15.56 11.84
CA GLU A 222 -15.62 15.11 10.68
C GLU A 222 -14.86 14.06 9.84
N MET A 223 -13.55 14.27 9.62
CA MET A 223 -12.71 13.32 8.88
C MET A 223 -12.46 12.02 9.65
N ARG A 224 -12.40 12.10 10.99
CA ARG A 224 -12.33 10.93 11.87
C ARG A 224 -13.65 10.17 11.89
N GLY A 225 -14.77 10.89 11.87
CA GLY A 225 -16.09 10.31 12.10
C GLY A 225 -16.25 9.77 13.52
N PRO A 226 -17.49 9.43 13.94
CA PRO A 226 -17.72 8.87 15.26
C PRO A 226 -17.02 7.51 15.43
N ARG A 227 -16.46 7.26 16.61
CA ARG A 227 -15.87 5.96 16.99
C ARG A 227 -16.93 4.92 17.30
#